data_AF-A0AAW1VWF4-F1
#
_entry.id   AF-A0AAW1VWF4-F1
#
_cell.length_a   1.000
_cell.length_b   1.000
_cell.length_c   1.000
_cell.angle_alpha   90.00
_cell.angle_beta   90.00
_cell.angle_gamma   90.00
#
_symmetry.space_group_name_H-M   'P 1'
#
loop_
_entity.id
_entity.type
_entity.pdbx_description
1 polymer ?
#
loop_
_entity_poly.entity_id
_entity_poly.type
_entity_poly.pdbx_seq_one_letter_code
_entity_poly.pdbx_strand_id
1 'polypeptide(L)'
;MCGTDNTDSGIYAQKKELGKKMLVHCAGLPLAINVLAGLLSRRETVEEWNAVLRNVDAYIMRGTNVVAGENTCQEYGVSIVLALSYDDLPSQLKLCFLYLAQFPEDHEIPVKILTQLWIAEGFITSMSEIHGSVEIIEEVAYGCLIELVERSMVQVCRMLWYKCEGENLPSP
;
A
#
# COMPACT_ATOMS: atom_id res chain seq x y z
N MET A 1 10.61 1.22 -37.82
CA MET A 1 10.49 2.60 -37.30
C MET A 1 9.01 2.87 -37.09
N CYS A 2 8.51 2.77 -35.86
CA CYS A 2 7.08 2.95 -35.55
C CYS A 2 6.95 4.19 -34.65
N GLY A 3 6.19 5.18 -35.11
CA GLY A 3 5.99 6.44 -34.42
C GLY A 3 5.09 6.27 -33.20
N THR A 4 5.64 6.55 -32.01
CA THR A 4 4.93 6.52 -30.71
C THR A 4 5.08 7.83 -29.93
N ASP A 5 5.74 8.86 -30.49
CA ASP A 5 6.16 10.02 -29.68
C ASP A 5 5.03 11.01 -29.34
N ASN A 6 3.94 11.07 -30.11
CA ASN A 6 2.91 12.11 -29.94
C ASN A 6 1.73 11.67 -29.05
N THR A 7 1.40 10.37 -29.03
CA THR A 7 0.29 9.81 -28.24
C THR A 7 0.69 9.64 -26.77
N ASP A 8 1.92 9.18 -26.51
CA ASP A 8 2.44 8.97 -25.15
C ASP A 8 2.62 10.30 -24.40
N SER A 9 3.02 11.35 -25.12
CA SER A 9 3.11 12.72 -24.60
C SER A 9 1.75 13.27 -24.13
N GLY A 10 0.68 13.00 -24.90
CA GLY A 10 -0.69 13.41 -24.56
C GLY A 10 -1.27 12.67 -23.35
N ILE A 11 -1.01 11.36 -23.24
CA ILE A 11 -1.45 10.53 -22.10
C ILE A 11 -0.73 10.97 -20.81
N TYR A 12 0.59 11.17 -20.89
CA TYR A 12 1.37 11.65 -19.75
C TYR A 12 0.89 13.01 -19.25
N ALA A 13 0.62 13.96 -20.15
CA ALA A 13 0.12 15.28 -19.78
C ALA A 13 -1.23 15.21 -19.02
N GLN A 14 -2.14 14.33 -19.46
CA GLN A 14 -3.42 14.12 -18.79
C GLN A 14 -3.26 13.50 -17.40
N LYS A 15 -2.47 12.43 -17.27
CA LYS A 15 -2.17 11.84 -15.95
C LYS A 15 -1.51 12.84 -15.01
N LYS A 16 -0.57 13.65 -15.51
CA LYS A 16 0.07 14.71 -14.74
C LYS A 16 -0.94 15.72 -14.19
N GLU A 17 -1.91 16.13 -15.00
CA GLU A 17 -2.94 17.07 -14.58
C GLU A 17 -3.91 16.45 -13.55
N LEU A 18 -4.30 15.20 -13.75
CA LEU A 18 -5.09 14.46 -12.76
C LEU A 18 -4.34 14.28 -11.44
N GLY A 19 -3.06 13.92 -11.50
CA GLY A 19 -2.19 13.81 -10.32
C GLY A 19 -2.11 15.11 -9.53
N LYS A 20 -1.95 16.26 -10.21
CA LYS A 20 -1.95 17.57 -9.56
C LYS A 20 -3.27 17.87 -8.84
N LYS A 21 -4.41 17.55 -9.46
CA LYS A 21 -5.73 17.72 -8.82
C LYS A 21 -5.84 16.88 -7.55
N MET A 22 -5.43 15.61 -7.62
CA MET A 22 -5.48 14.71 -6.46
C MET A 22 -4.52 15.13 -5.33
N LEU A 23 -3.33 15.64 -5.66
CA LEU A 23 -2.33 16.07 -4.68
C LEU A 23 -2.81 17.22 -3.78
N VAL A 24 -3.75 18.05 -4.24
CA VAL A 24 -4.36 19.11 -3.42
C VAL A 24 -5.01 18.50 -2.17
N HIS A 25 -5.58 17.29 -2.29
CA HIS A 25 -6.22 16.60 -1.18
C HIS A 25 -5.23 15.99 -0.19
N CYS A 26 -3.95 15.86 -0.53
CA CYS A 26 -2.94 15.34 0.39
C CYS A 26 -2.47 16.39 1.41
N ALA A 27 -2.88 17.66 1.29
CA ALA A 27 -2.52 18.77 2.19
C ALA A 27 -1.00 18.90 2.48
N GLY A 28 -0.14 18.44 1.57
CA GLY A 28 1.32 18.45 1.74
C GLY A 28 1.86 17.41 2.71
N LEU A 29 1.03 16.46 3.20
CA LEU A 29 1.46 15.43 4.13
C LEU A 29 2.18 14.29 3.37
N PRO A 30 3.45 13.99 3.70
CA PRO A 30 4.24 12.97 2.99
C PRO A 30 3.56 11.60 2.95
N LEU A 31 2.89 11.21 4.04
CA LEU A 31 2.17 9.94 4.12
C LEU A 31 1.02 9.86 3.10
N ALA A 32 0.18 10.90 3.01
CA ALA A 32 -0.91 10.94 2.03
C ALA A 32 -0.37 10.90 0.59
N ILE A 33 0.75 11.59 0.33
CA ILE A 33 1.38 11.60 -0.99
C ILE A 33 1.87 10.20 -1.37
N ASN A 34 2.55 9.50 -0.47
CA ASN A 34 3.07 8.15 -0.71
C ASN A 34 1.94 7.14 -0.96
N VAL A 35 0.88 7.20 -0.17
CA VAL A 35 -0.27 6.30 -0.32
C VAL A 35 -1.01 6.59 -1.63
N LEU A 36 -1.20 7.86 -2.01
CA LEU A 36 -1.78 8.22 -3.30
C LEU A 36 -0.89 7.74 -4.46
N ALA A 37 0.43 7.88 -4.34
CA ALA A 37 1.37 7.40 -5.34
C ALA A 37 1.31 5.87 -5.48
N GLY A 38 1.25 5.13 -4.37
CA GLY A 38 1.09 3.68 -4.34
C GLY A 38 -0.24 3.21 -4.96
N LEU A 39 -1.32 3.96 -4.77
CA LEU A 39 -2.61 3.69 -5.41
C LEU A 39 -2.56 3.92 -6.92
N LEU A 40 -1.95 5.03 -7.35
CA LEU A 40 -1.88 5.42 -8.77
C LEU A 40 -0.84 4.62 -9.58
N SER A 41 0.21 4.10 -8.93
CA SER A 41 1.24 3.28 -9.60
C SER A 41 0.68 2.02 -10.25
N ARG A 42 -0.48 1.55 -9.76
CA ARG A 42 -1.20 0.37 -10.26
C ARG A 42 -2.22 0.69 -11.36
N ARG A 43 -2.23 1.94 -11.87
CA ARG A 43 -3.17 2.41 -12.89
C ARG A 43 -2.45 2.85 -14.16
N GLU A 44 -2.70 2.12 -15.25
CA GLU A 44 -2.03 2.29 -16.53
C GLU A 44 -2.77 3.28 -17.44
N THR A 45 -4.07 3.46 -17.26
CA THR A 45 -4.90 4.28 -18.16
C THR A 45 -5.30 5.61 -17.55
N VAL A 46 -5.72 6.58 -18.40
CA VAL A 46 -6.22 7.88 -17.93
C VAL A 46 -7.60 7.72 -17.29
N GLU A 47 -8.38 6.75 -17.76
CA GLU A 47 -9.71 6.40 -17.27
C GLU A 47 -9.65 5.90 -15.84
N GLU A 48 -8.69 5.04 -15.51
CA GLU A 48 -8.44 4.59 -14.15
C GLU A 48 -8.02 5.72 -13.22
N TRP A 49 -7.16 6.63 -13.67
CA TRP A 49 -6.78 7.82 -12.89
C TRP A 49 -7.98 8.73 -12.63
N ASN A 50 -8.85 8.90 -13.62
CA ASN A 50 -10.12 9.62 -13.45
C ASN A 50 -11.07 8.92 -12.47
N ALA A 51 -11.12 7.58 -12.49
CA ALA A 51 -11.93 6.82 -11.53
C ALA A 51 -11.43 7.03 -10.09
N VAL A 52 -10.10 7.04 -9.88
CA VAL A 52 -9.52 7.36 -8.57
C VAL A 52 -9.89 8.77 -8.13
N LEU A 53 -9.76 9.78 -9.00
CA LEU A 53 -10.16 11.16 -8.70
C LEU A 53 -11.65 11.24 -8.28
N ARG A 54 -12.54 10.57 -9.02
CA ARG A 54 -13.98 10.51 -8.66
C ARG A 54 -14.21 9.86 -7.30
N ASN A 55 -13.46 8.81 -6.97
CA ASN A 55 -13.57 8.16 -5.68
C ASN A 55 -13.07 9.06 -4.54
N VAL A 56 -11.98 9.82 -4.75
CA VAL A 56 -11.50 10.86 -3.82
C VAL A 56 -12.59 11.89 -3.58
N ASP A 57 -13.18 12.45 -4.64
CA ASP A 57 -14.27 13.44 -4.53
C ASP A 57 -15.49 12.87 -3.78
N ALA A 58 -15.87 11.62 -4.06
CA ALA A 58 -17.00 10.97 -3.40
C ALA A 58 -16.75 10.74 -1.90
N TYR A 59 -15.53 10.37 -1.53
CA TYR A 59 -15.11 10.22 -0.13
C TYR A 59 -15.10 11.55 0.60
N ILE A 60 -14.63 12.63 -0.04
CA ILE A 60 -14.72 13.98 0.50
C ILE A 60 -16.18 14.34 0.75
N MET A 61 -17.06 14.19 -0.24
CA MET A 61 -18.48 14.52 -0.10
C MET A 61 -19.15 13.76 1.05
N ARG A 62 -18.81 12.47 1.23
CA ARG A 62 -19.31 11.66 2.35
C ARG A 62 -18.75 12.14 3.70
N GLY A 63 -17.46 12.45 3.78
CA GLY A 63 -16.80 12.93 5.00
C GLY A 63 -17.23 14.35 5.43
N THR A 64 -17.48 15.25 4.48
CA THR A 64 -17.97 16.61 4.75
C THR A 64 -19.39 16.65 5.32
N ASN A 65 -20.20 15.61 5.10
CA ASN A 65 -21.53 15.50 5.72
C ASN A 65 -21.48 15.16 7.22
N VAL A 66 -20.31 14.78 7.76
CA VAL A 66 -20.18 14.29 9.14
C VAL A 66 -19.66 15.36 10.11
N VAL A 67 -18.90 16.37 9.67
CA VAL A 67 -18.29 17.35 10.59
C VAL A 67 -18.12 18.73 9.95
N ALA A 68 -19.07 19.62 10.20
CA ALA A 68 -18.91 21.06 9.99
C ALA A 68 -18.22 21.68 11.21
N GLY A 69 -16.92 21.45 11.38
CA GLY A 69 -16.10 21.99 12.48
C GLY A 69 -14.73 22.48 11.98
N GLU A 70 -14.36 23.69 12.41
CA GLU A 70 -13.34 24.59 11.85
C GLU A 70 -11.87 24.19 12.08
N ASN A 71 -11.44 22.96 11.76
CA ASN A 71 -10.03 22.57 11.94
C ASN A 71 -9.58 21.42 11.01
N THR A 72 -10.47 20.99 10.13
CA THR A 72 -10.56 19.59 9.67
C THR A 72 -9.85 19.32 8.34
N CYS A 73 -9.28 20.32 7.67
CA CYS A 73 -8.83 20.14 6.28
C CYS A 73 -7.66 19.14 6.12
N GLN A 74 -6.79 18.99 7.13
CA GLN A 74 -5.51 18.31 7.00
C GLN A 74 -5.57 16.82 7.34
N GLU A 75 -6.26 16.44 8.42
CA GLU A 75 -6.47 15.02 8.79
C GLU A 75 -7.33 14.29 7.74
N TYR A 76 -8.26 15.00 7.11
CA TYR A 76 -9.24 14.42 6.20
C TYR A 76 -8.56 13.92 4.92
N GLY A 77 -7.56 14.66 4.44
CA GLY A 77 -6.78 14.29 3.27
C GLY A 77 -6.09 12.92 3.42
N VAL A 78 -5.45 12.70 4.57
CA VAL A 78 -4.76 11.42 4.87
C VAL A 78 -5.79 10.31 5.03
N SER A 79 -6.84 10.53 5.82
CA SER A 79 -7.86 9.50 6.07
C SER A 79 -8.58 9.07 4.79
N ILE A 80 -8.86 9.99 3.87
CA ILE A 80 -9.52 9.69 2.60
C ILE A 80 -8.63 8.84 1.70
N VAL A 81 -7.37 9.24 1.54
CA VAL A 81 -6.43 8.51 0.68
C VAL A 81 -6.12 7.13 1.26
N LEU A 82 -5.97 7.02 2.59
CA LEU A 82 -5.82 5.73 3.27
C LEU A 82 -7.06 4.84 3.12
N ALA A 83 -8.27 5.40 3.27
CA ALA A 83 -9.52 4.64 3.11
C ALA A 83 -9.67 4.09 1.69
N LEU A 84 -9.32 4.89 0.67
CA LEU A 84 -9.33 4.44 -0.72
C LEU A 84 -8.30 3.35 -0.99
N SER A 85 -7.08 3.51 -0.49
CA SER A 85 -6.06 2.48 -0.64
C SER A 85 -6.41 1.20 0.09
N TYR A 86 -7.06 1.30 1.25
CA TYR A 86 -7.60 0.14 1.96
C TYR A 86 -8.73 -0.52 1.18
N ASP A 87 -9.69 0.24 0.64
CA ASP A 87 -10.81 -0.32 -0.13
C ASP A 87 -10.36 -1.06 -1.38
N ASP A 88 -9.28 -0.59 -2.02
CA ASP A 88 -8.65 -1.21 -3.19
C ASP A 88 -7.89 -2.51 -2.85
N LEU A 89 -7.67 -2.82 -1.57
CA LEU A 89 -7.00 -4.07 -1.19
C LEU A 89 -7.88 -5.29 -1.46
N PRO A 90 -7.30 -6.39 -1.99
CA PRO A 90 -7.86 -7.73 -1.90
C PRO A 90 -8.24 -8.10 -0.45
N SER A 91 -9.27 -8.93 -0.29
CA SER A 91 -9.81 -9.33 1.03
C SER A 91 -8.74 -9.90 1.96
N GLN A 92 -7.84 -10.74 1.45
CA GLN A 92 -6.75 -11.32 2.23
C GLN A 92 -5.79 -10.24 2.76
N LEU A 93 -5.40 -9.27 1.93
CA LEU A 93 -4.51 -8.18 2.35
C LEU A 93 -5.17 -7.22 3.35
N LYS A 94 -6.50 -7.04 3.27
CA LYS A 94 -7.26 -6.27 4.26
C LYS A 94 -7.11 -6.88 5.65
N LEU A 95 -7.26 -8.20 5.78
CA LEU A 95 -7.08 -8.89 7.06
C LEU A 95 -5.65 -8.76 7.57
N CYS A 96 -4.66 -9.02 6.71
CA CYS A 96 -3.24 -8.88 7.07
C CYS A 96 -2.90 -7.46 7.55
N PHE A 97 -3.40 -6.44 6.85
CA PHE A 97 -3.19 -5.04 7.21
C PHE A 97 -3.88 -4.66 8.52
N LEU A 98 -5.14 -5.05 8.72
CA LEU A 98 -5.87 -4.76 9.97
C LEU A 98 -5.22 -5.41 11.19
N TYR A 99 -4.58 -6.56 11.04
CA TYR A 99 -3.88 -7.23 12.13
C TYR A 99 -2.75 -6.37 12.72
N LEU A 100 -2.16 -5.49 11.90
CA LEU A 100 -1.10 -4.58 12.37
C LEU A 100 -1.59 -3.61 13.45
N ALA A 101 -2.90 -3.35 13.53
CA ALA A 101 -3.48 -2.50 14.58
C ALA A 101 -3.41 -3.10 15.99
N GLN A 102 -3.02 -4.38 16.13
CA GLN A 102 -2.78 -4.99 17.45
C GLN A 102 -1.43 -4.60 18.06
N PHE A 103 -0.49 -4.10 17.25
CA PHE A 103 0.82 -3.69 17.73
C PHE A 103 0.77 -2.23 18.23
N PRO A 104 1.62 -1.86 19.20
CA PRO A 104 1.76 -0.47 19.62
C PRO A 104 2.17 0.44 18.46
N GLU A 105 1.83 1.72 18.57
CA GLU A 105 2.31 2.74 17.66
C GLU A 105 3.85 2.75 17.60
N ASP A 106 4.41 2.95 16.41
CA ASP A 106 5.85 2.96 16.10
C ASP A 106 6.62 1.69 16.47
N HIS A 107 5.93 0.55 16.61
CA HIS A 107 6.58 -0.73 16.91
C HIS A 107 7.22 -1.38 15.67
N GLU A 108 8.53 -1.68 15.74
CA GLU A 108 9.22 -2.48 14.73
C GLU A 108 8.83 -3.97 14.88
N ILE A 109 8.10 -4.52 13.91
CA ILE A 109 7.67 -5.93 13.91
C ILE A 109 8.64 -6.76 13.05
N PRO A 110 9.27 -7.83 13.58
CA PRO A 110 10.08 -8.73 12.77
C PRO A 110 9.22 -9.44 11.71
N VAL A 111 9.64 -9.37 10.45
CA VAL A 111 8.91 -9.95 9.31
C VAL A 111 8.54 -11.42 9.53
N LYS A 112 9.49 -12.21 10.03
CA LYS A 112 9.28 -13.63 10.32
C LYS A 112 8.18 -13.86 11.37
N ILE A 113 8.08 -13.00 12.37
CA ILE A 113 7.04 -13.10 13.40
C ILE A 113 5.69 -12.71 12.79
N LEU A 114 5.66 -11.62 12.03
CA LEU A 114 4.43 -11.14 11.39
C LEU A 114 3.82 -12.19 10.45
N THR A 115 4.64 -12.81 9.58
CA THR A 115 4.15 -13.84 8.65
C THR A 115 3.60 -15.05 9.39
N GLN A 116 4.28 -15.50 10.45
CA GLN A 116 3.80 -16.62 11.28
C GLN A 116 2.49 -16.31 11.99
N LEU A 117 2.31 -15.07 12.47
CA LEU A 117 1.06 -14.65 13.08
C LEU A 117 -0.10 -14.67 12.08
N TRP A 118 0.09 -14.12 10.87
CA TRP A 118 -0.97 -14.17 9.85
C TRP A 118 -1.36 -15.59 9.43
N ILE A 119 -0.39 -16.52 9.43
CA ILE A 119 -0.66 -17.95 9.17
C ILE A 119 -1.43 -18.56 10.33
N ALA A 120 -1.04 -18.28 11.58
CA ALA A 120 -1.69 -18.81 12.78
C ALA A 120 -3.13 -18.32 12.93
N GLU A 121 -3.42 -17.08 12.52
CA GLU A 121 -4.78 -16.51 12.47
C GLU A 121 -5.62 -17.05 11.29
N GLY A 122 -5.00 -17.81 10.37
CA GLY A 122 -5.68 -18.39 9.22
C GLY A 122 -5.99 -17.38 8.12
N PHE A 123 -5.37 -16.19 8.12
CA PHE A 123 -5.54 -15.23 7.02
C PHE A 123 -4.90 -15.73 5.73
N ILE A 124 -3.86 -16.56 5.86
CA ILE A 124 -3.16 -17.19 4.75
C ILE A 124 -3.41 -18.69 4.83
N THR A 125 -4.28 -19.16 3.96
CA THR A 125 -4.58 -20.58 3.79
C THR A 125 -3.98 -21.09 2.48
N SER A 126 -3.45 -22.31 2.51
CA SER A 126 -3.09 -23.03 1.28
C SER A 126 -4.36 -23.29 0.47
N MET A 127 -4.40 -22.86 -0.80
CA MET A 127 -5.47 -23.27 -1.74
C MET A 127 -5.51 -24.79 -1.98
N SER A 128 -4.49 -25.51 -1.54
CA SER A 128 -4.41 -26.96 -1.58
C SER A 128 -4.35 -27.49 -0.14
N GLU A 129 -5.51 -27.86 0.41
CA GLU A 129 -5.60 -28.62 1.66
C GLU A 129 -4.93 -30.01 1.56
N ILE A 130 -4.44 -30.39 0.38
CA ILE A 130 -3.92 -31.73 0.06
C ILE A 130 -2.39 -31.75 -0.08
N HIS A 131 -1.72 -30.61 -0.34
CA HIS A 131 -0.28 -30.61 -0.66
C HIS A 131 0.49 -29.29 -0.43
N GLY A 132 0.02 -28.37 0.43
CA GLY A 132 0.81 -27.19 0.78
C GLY A 132 1.89 -27.52 1.82
N SER A 133 3.17 -27.49 1.45
CA SER A 133 4.26 -27.51 2.43
C SER A 133 4.26 -26.21 3.26
N VAL A 134 4.80 -26.25 4.48
CA VAL A 134 4.94 -25.07 5.34
C VAL A 134 5.68 -23.93 4.62
N GLU A 135 6.67 -24.29 3.80
CA GLU A 135 7.46 -23.35 2.97
C GLU A 135 6.58 -22.55 1.99
N ILE A 136 5.61 -23.19 1.33
CA ILE A 136 4.69 -22.50 0.39
C ILE A 136 3.81 -21.49 1.13
N ILE A 137 3.34 -21.81 2.34
CA ILE A 137 2.47 -20.92 3.11
C ILE A 137 3.25 -19.70 3.60
N GLU A 138 4.49 -19.90 4.06
CA GLU A 138 5.38 -18.79 4.43
C GLU A 138 5.73 -17.89 3.23
N GLU A 139 5.94 -18.46 2.04
CA GLU A 139 6.14 -17.69 0.81
C GLU A 139 4.92 -16.84 0.45
N VAL A 140 3.70 -17.39 0.55
CA VAL A 140 2.46 -16.61 0.32
C VAL A 140 2.33 -15.50 1.35
N ALA A 141 2.64 -15.77 2.62
CA ALA A 141 2.63 -14.76 3.68
C ALA A 141 3.58 -13.60 3.39
N TYR A 142 4.79 -13.94 2.96
CA TYR A 142 5.79 -12.96 2.57
C TYR A 142 5.34 -12.17 1.34
N GLY A 143 4.76 -12.83 0.35
CA GLY A 143 4.16 -12.19 -0.82
C GLY A 143 3.09 -11.16 -0.44
N CYS A 144 2.21 -11.48 0.52
CA CYS A 144 1.23 -10.53 1.03
C CYS A 144 1.88 -9.29 1.66
N LEU A 145 2.97 -9.47 2.43
CA LEU A 145 3.71 -8.35 3.03
C LEU A 145 4.32 -7.46 1.94
N ILE A 146 4.97 -8.06 0.94
CA ILE A 146 5.55 -7.33 -0.19
C ILE A 146 4.47 -6.51 -0.90
N GLU A 147 3.29 -7.10 -1.14
CA GLU A 147 2.19 -6.40 -1.80
C GLU A 147 1.66 -5.20 -1.00
N LEU A 148 1.69 -5.27 0.34
CA LEU A 148 1.33 -4.15 1.21
C LEU A 148 2.40 -3.05 1.19
N VAL A 149 3.68 -3.43 1.12
CA VAL A 149 4.80 -2.49 0.97
C VAL A 149 4.76 -1.77 -0.38
N GLU A 150 4.52 -2.50 -1.47
CA GLU A 150 4.40 -1.92 -2.81
C GLU A 150 3.23 -0.93 -2.93
N ARG A 151 2.16 -1.13 -2.13
CA ARG A 151 1.03 -0.19 -2.03
C ARG A 151 1.31 1.00 -1.10
N SER A 152 2.49 1.08 -0.50
CA SER A 152 2.83 2.08 0.52
C SER A 152 1.90 2.05 1.74
N MET A 153 1.30 0.88 2.04
CA MET A 153 0.47 0.66 3.22
C MET A 153 1.30 0.24 4.43
N VAL A 154 2.44 -0.40 4.20
CA VAL A 154 3.40 -0.82 5.23
C VAL A 154 4.78 -0.28 4.86
N GLN A 155 5.54 0.17 5.86
CA GLN A 155 6.90 0.68 5.68
C GLN A 155 7.92 -0.31 6.26
N VAL A 156 9.01 -0.54 5.54
CA VAL A 156 10.12 -1.37 6.00
C VAL A 156 11.12 -0.49 6.74
N CYS A 157 11.28 -0.72 8.04
CA CYS A 157 12.20 0.07 8.89
C CYS A 157 13.65 -0.37 8.74
N ARG A 158 13.92 -1.69 8.73
CA ARG A 158 15.27 -2.26 8.62
C ARG A 158 15.29 -3.49 7.74
N MET A 159 16.22 -3.53 6.80
CA MET A 159 16.60 -4.75 6.08
C MET A 159 17.81 -5.35 6.76
N LEU A 160 17.58 -6.35 7.62
CA LEU A 160 18.66 -7.23 8.07
C LEU A 160 18.89 -8.26 6.97
N TRP A 161 19.75 -7.94 6.01
CA TRP A 161 20.30 -8.97 5.13
C TRP A 161 21.02 -9.98 6.02
N TYR A 162 20.54 -11.23 6.06
CA TYR A 162 21.37 -12.31 6.56
C TYR A 162 22.60 -12.35 5.67
N LYS A 163 23.72 -11.98 6.28
CA LYS A 163 25.04 -12.12 5.71
C LYS A 163 25.26 -13.61 5.45
N CYS A 164 24.98 -14.07 4.23
CA CYS A 164 25.56 -15.31 3.71
C CYS A 164 27.05 -15.05 3.41
N GLU A 165 27.85 -14.75 4.43
CA GLU A 165 29.31 -14.90 4.35
C GLU A 165 29.67 -16.12 5.18
N GLY A 166 29.83 -17.25 4.49
CA GLY A 166 30.87 -18.19 4.87
C GLY A 166 32.21 -17.55 4.55
N GLU A 167 32.70 -16.64 5.40
CA GLU A 167 34.11 -16.25 5.43
C GLU A 167 34.58 -16.18 6.89
N ASN A 168 35.59 -16.98 7.18
CA ASN A 168 36.25 -17.10 8.47
C ASN A 168 36.83 -15.74 8.91
N LEU A 169 36.42 -15.26 10.09
CA LEU A 169 37.13 -14.19 10.79
C LEU A 169 38.19 -14.81 11.70
N PRO A 170 39.47 -14.38 11.67
CA PRO A 170 40.42 -14.77 12.71
C PRO A 170 40.11 -13.97 13.98
N SER A 171 40.08 -14.68 15.11
CA SER A 171 39.99 -14.10 16.45
C SER A 171 41.24 -13.29 16.82
N PRO A 172 41.12 -12.29 17.71
CA PRO A 172 42.15 -11.31 18.02
C PRO A 172 43.42 -11.89 18.66
#